data_AF-A0A1Q8A7B3-F1
#
_entry.id   AF-A0A1Q8A7B3-F1
#
_cell.length_a   1.000
_cell.length_b   1.000
_cell.length_c   1.000
_cell.angle_alpha   90.00
_cell.angle_beta   90.00
_cell.angle_gamma   90.00
#
_symmetry.space_group_name_H-M   'P 1'
#
loop_
_entity.id
_entity.type
_entity.pdbx_description
1 polymer ?
#
loop_
_entity_poly.entity_id
_entity_poly.type
_entity_poly.pdbx_seq_one_letter_code
_entity_poly.pdbx_strand_id
1 'polypeptide(L)'
;MKIVHGHKRPSRIERLLPMERLVELFEEKFSEPYFNPTAELTFSELATAFPDVQQADLEEALSHWVDHSGEKTLQTKLVDADGATTRVWYVHGLHPENLR
;
A
#
# COMPACT_ATOMS: atom_id res chain seq x y z
N MET A 1 -17.19 -25.47 -9.44
CA MET A 1 -16.18 -25.43 -8.37
C MET A 1 -16.41 -24.14 -7.58
N LYS A 2 -16.91 -24.24 -6.34
CA LYS A 2 -17.01 -23.07 -5.46
C LYS A 2 -15.62 -22.84 -4.88
N ILE A 3 -14.93 -21.81 -5.35
CA ILE A 3 -13.74 -21.30 -4.67
C ILE A 3 -14.29 -20.67 -3.38
N VAL A 4 -14.34 -21.46 -2.32
CA VAL A 4 -14.45 -20.94 -0.96
C VAL A 4 -13.16 -20.14 -0.74
N HIS A 5 -13.24 -18.83 -0.92
CA HIS A 5 -12.25 -17.91 -0.34
C HIS A 5 -12.35 -18.13 1.17
N GLY A 6 -11.52 -19.05 1.68
CA GLY A 6 -11.40 -19.24 3.11
C GLY A 6 -11.03 -17.88 3.68
N HIS A 7 -11.87 -17.35 4.58
CA HIS A 7 -11.55 -16.20 5.40
C HIS A 7 -10.33 -16.58 6.25
N LYS A 8 -9.14 -16.46 5.66
CA LYS A 8 -7.87 -16.66 6.34
C LYS A 8 -7.81 -15.58 7.40
N ARG A 9 -7.59 -15.97 8.66
CA ARG A 9 -7.43 -14.99 9.74
C ARG A 9 -6.31 -14.03 9.34
N PRO A 10 -6.52 -12.71 9.48
CA PRO A 10 -5.51 -11.76 9.10
C PRO A 10 -4.23 -12.00 9.91
N SER A 11 -3.10 -11.98 9.22
CA SER A 11 -1.77 -12.15 9.80
C SER A 11 -1.50 -11.07 10.85
N ARG A 12 -0.40 -11.21 11.61
CA ARG A 12 0.02 -10.14 12.53
C ARG A 12 0.20 -8.82 11.77
N ILE A 13 0.78 -8.89 10.58
CA ILE A 13 1.09 -7.76 9.72
C ILE A 13 -0.16 -7.11 9.13
N GLU A 14 -1.13 -7.92 8.66
CA GLU A 14 -2.40 -7.41 8.12
C GLU A 14 -3.25 -6.72 9.21
N ARG A 15 -3.09 -7.14 10.47
CA ARG A 15 -3.73 -6.47 11.62
C ARG A 15 -3.00 -5.20 12.05
N LEU A 16 -1.69 -5.16 11.91
CA LEU A 16 -0.87 -4.02 12.30
C LEU A 16 -1.03 -2.86 11.32
N LEU A 17 -1.01 -3.16 10.02
CA LEU A 17 -1.19 -2.19 8.95
C LEU A 17 -2.18 -2.74 7.93
N PRO A 18 -3.50 -2.53 8.14
CA PRO A 18 -4.53 -2.92 7.19
C PRO A 18 -4.36 -2.20 5.85
N MET A 19 -4.76 -2.84 4.75
CA MET A 19 -4.71 -2.22 3.42
C MET A 19 -5.60 -0.97 3.35
N GLU A 20 -6.75 -1.01 4.02
CA GLU A 20 -7.69 0.10 4.11
C GLU A 20 -7.01 1.35 4.68
N ARG A 21 -6.17 1.18 5.71
CA ARG A 21 -5.41 2.27 6.32
C ARG A 21 -4.33 2.85 5.40
N LEU A 22 -3.73 2.02 4.54
CA LEU A 22 -2.82 2.50 3.51
C LEU A 22 -3.57 3.31 2.45
N VAL A 23 -4.69 2.78 1.97
CA VAL A 23 -5.54 3.43 0.98
C VAL A 23 -6.05 4.79 1.48
N GLU A 24 -6.58 4.84 2.70
CA GLU A 24 -7.06 6.08 3.33
C GLU A 24 -5.96 7.15 3.33
N LEU A 25 -4.71 6.78 3.67
CA LEU A 25 -3.59 7.71 3.64
C LEU A 25 -3.34 8.29 2.23
N PHE A 26 -3.44 7.48 1.18
CA PHE A 26 -3.30 7.96 -0.19
C PHE A 26 -4.45 8.89 -0.58
N GLU A 27 -5.69 8.58 -0.18
CA GLU A 27 -6.86 9.42 -0.45
C GLU A 27 -6.84 10.75 0.34
N GLU A 28 -6.25 10.76 1.54
CA GLU A 28 -6.04 11.98 2.32
C GLU A 28 -4.97 12.90 1.70
N LYS A 29 -3.93 12.31 1.10
CA LYS A 29 -2.78 13.06 0.55
C LYS A 29 -2.98 13.48 -0.91
N PHE A 30 -3.72 12.72 -1.71
CA PHE A 30 -3.88 12.95 -3.13
C PHE A 30 -5.36 12.90 -3.53
N SER A 31 -5.76 13.80 -4.42
CA SER A 31 -7.05 13.66 -5.10
C SER A 31 -6.94 12.51 -6.10
N GLU A 32 -7.83 11.52 -5.98
CA GLU A 32 -7.95 10.38 -6.90
C GLU A 32 -6.64 9.58 -7.07
N PRO A 33 -6.05 9.05 -5.98
CA PRO A 33 -4.71 8.46 -6.00
C PRO A 33 -4.57 7.28 -6.98
N TYR A 34 -5.66 6.56 -7.23
CA TYR A 34 -5.68 5.40 -8.13
C TYR A 34 -5.46 5.73 -9.61
N PHE A 35 -5.80 6.96 -10.02
CA PHE A 35 -5.65 7.45 -11.39
C PHE A 35 -4.48 8.41 -11.54
N ASN A 36 -3.83 8.75 -10.44
CA ASN A 36 -2.76 9.73 -10.43
C ASN A 36 -1.38 9.02 -10.47
N PRO A 37 -0.67 9.07 -11.60
CA PRO A 37 0.63 8.42 -11.74
C PRO A 37 1.73 9.04 -10.88
N THR A 38 1.46 10.18 -10.22
CA THR A 38 2.39 10.85 -9.29
C THR A 38 1.91 10.76 -7.83
N ALA A 39 0.85 10.02 -7.54
CA ALA A 39 0.41 9.74 -6.16
C ALA A 39 1.31 8.69 -5.52
N GLU A 40 2.54 9.10 -5.25
CA GLU A 40 3.63 8.26 -4.77
C GLU A 40 4.06 8.72 -3.39
N LEU A 41 4.37 7.76 -2.52
CA LEU A 41 4.93 8.03 -1.19
C LEU A 41 6.24 7.28 -1.03
N THR A 42 7.24 7.98 -0.50
CA THR A 42 8.50 7.36 -0.06
C THR A 42 8.30 6.59 1.25
N PHE A 43 9.26 5.73 1.60
CA PHE A 43 9.26 5.04 2.88
C PHE A 43 9.24 6.02 4.07
N SER A 44 9.97 7.13 3.95
CA SER A 44 10.04 8.17 5.00
C SER A 44 8.67 8.83 5.23
N GLU A 45 7.93 9.12 4.15
CA GLU A 45 6.58 9.68 4.25
C GLU A 45 5.58 8.70 4.86
N LEU A 46 5.68 7.41 4.52
CA LEU A 46 4.88 6.35 5.12
C LEU A 46 5.21 6.18 6.62
N ALA A 47 6.49 6.15 6.98
CA ALA A 47 6.93 6.07 8.37
C ALA A 47 6.47 7.27 9.20
N THR A 48 6.43 8.46 8.59
CA THR A 48 5.90 9.67 9.22
C THR A 48 4.38 9.61 9.41
N ALA A 49 3.66 9.00 8.46
CA ALA A 49 2.21 8.84 8.51
C ALA A 49 1.73 7.74 9.47
N PHE A 50 2.59 6.76 9.77
CA PHE A 50 2.32 5.67 10.71
C PHE A 50 3.33 5.67 11.88
N PRO A 51 3.37 6.72 12.71
CA PRO A 51 4.38 6.85 13.77
C PRO A 51 4.26 5.76 14.85
N ASP A 52 3.09 5.12 14.97
CA ASP A 52 2.82 4.05 15.93
C ASP A 52 3.32 2.67 15.43
N VAL A 53 3.72 2.56 14.17
CA VAL A 53 4.22 1.33 13.56
C VAL A 53 5.74 1.38 13.51
N GLN A 54 6.39 0.36 14.08
CA GLN A 54 7.85 0.26 14.02
C GLN A 54 8.32 0.15 12.58
N GLN A 55 9.43 0.81 12.23
CA GLN A 55 9.92 0.85 10.84
C GLN A 55 10.12 -0.55 10.23
N ALA A 56 10.66 -1.50 10.99
CA ALA A 56 10.85 -2.87 10.52
C ALA A 56 9.51 -3.57 10.23
N ASP A 57 8.50 -3.38 11.09
CA ASP A 57 7.18 -3.94 10.86
C ASP A 57 6.45 -3.22 9.69
N LEU A 58 6.69 -1.92 9.48
CA LEU A 58 6.17 -1.15 8.35
C LEU A 58 6.77 -1.66 7.03
N GLU A 59 8.07 -1.90 6.97
CA GLU A 59 8.74 -2.45 5.79
C GLU A 59 8.23 -3.87 5.45
N GLU A 60 8.05 -4.72 6.47
CA GLU A 60 7.44 -6.04 6.31
C GLU A 60 6.00 -5.92 5.78
N ALA A 61 5.21 -4.98 6.32
CA ALA A 61 3.83 -4.77 5.89
C ALA A 61 3.71 -4.28 4.45
N LEU A 62 4.53 -3.29 4.05
CA LEU A 62 4.55 -2.79 2.69
C LEU A 62 4.96 -3.89 1.70
N SER A 63 5.96 -4.70 2.06
CA SER A 63 6.39 -5.84 1.25
C SER A 63 5.28 -6.89 1.14
N HIS A 64 4.65 -7.25 2.27
CA HIS A 64 3.52 -8.17 2.31
C HIS A 64 2.40 -7.72 1.36
N TRP A 65 2.02 -6.44 1.41
CA TRP A 65 0.93 -5.92 0.60
C TRP A 65 1.27 -5.77 -0.88
N VAL A 66 2.51 -5.43 -1.23
CA VAL A 66 2.97 -5.47 -2.63
C VAL A 66 2.82 -6.88 -3.21
N ASP A 67 3.15 -7.91 -2.42
CA ASP A 67 3.08 -9.30 -2.87
C ASP A 67 1.66 -9.89 -2.86
N HIS A 68 0.80 -9.45 -1.93
CA HIS A 68 -0.49 -10.10 -1.64
C HIS A 68 -1.72 -9.29 -2.05
N SER A 69 -1.59 -8.01 -2.42
CA SER A 69 -2.75 -7.18 -2.80
C SER A 69 -3.31 -7.47 -4.20
N GLY A 70 -2.68 -8.39 -4.94
CA GLY A 70 -3.01 -8.65 -6.34
C GLY A 70 -2.70 -7.46 -7.25
N GLU A 71 -3.14 -7.49 -8.51
CA GLU A 71 -2.84 -6.45 -9.51
C GLU A 71 -3.46 -5.05 -9.20
N LYS A 72 -4.17 -4.87 -8.09
CA LYS A 72 -5.19 -3.80 -7.97
C LYS A 72 -5.12 -2.89 -6.76
N THR A 73 -4.08 -2.95 -5.91
CA THR A 73 -4.03 -2.01 -4.78
C THR A 73 -2.69 -1.37 -4.53
N LEU A 74 -1.71 -2.02 -3.88
CA LEU A 74 -0.44 -1.39 -3.52
C LEU A 74 0.68 -1.91 -4.42
N GLN A 75 1.40 -1.02 -5.07
CA GLN A 75 2.57 -1.34 -5.87
C GLN A 75 3.78 -0.51 -5.44
N THR A 76 4.96 -0.93 -5.87
CA THR A 76 6.20 -0.20 -5.62
C THR A 76 7.05 -0.14 -6.88
N LYS A 77 7.83 0.93 -7.02
CA LYS A 77 8.83 1.10 -8.08
C LYS A 77 10.04 1.84 -7.57
N LEU A 78 11.13 1.74 -8.33
CA LEU A 78 12.31 2.56 -8.14
C LEU A 78 12.19 3.81 -9.01
N VAL A 79 12.47 4.97 -8.44
CA VAL A 79 12.53 6.25 -9.14
C VAL A 79 13.90 6.87 -8.92
N ASP A 80 14.48 7.42 -9.98
CA ASP A 80 15.71 8.19 -9.88
C ASP A 80 15.35 9.65 -9.59
N ALA A 81 15.69 10.12 -8.40
CA ALA A 81 15.49 11.49 -7.96
C ALA A 81 16.81 12.05 -7.42
N ASP A 82 17.22 13.22 -7.89
CA ASP A 82 18.43 13.92 -7.42
C ASP A 82 19.73 13.09 -7.45
N GLY A 83 19.85 12.19 -8.44
CA GLY A 83 21.01 11.31 -8.60
C GLY A 83 21.03 10.10 -7.66
N ALA A 84 19.94 9.85 -6.92
CA ALA A 84 19.75 8.68 -6.08
C ALA A 84 18.50 7.89 -6.50
N THR A 85 18.63 6.57 -6.56
CA THR A 85 17.50 5.67 -6.79
C THR A 85 16.76 5.44 -5.48
N THR A 86 15.50 5.87 -5.41
CA THR A 86 14.62 5.74 -4.25
C THR A 86 13.45 4.81 -4.54
N ARG A 87 13.06 3.98 -3.56
CA ARG A 87 11.83 3.18 -3.65
C ARG A 87 10.63 4.01 -3.22
N VAL A 88 9.59 4.00 -4.04
CA VAL A 88 8.30 4.64 -3.77
C VAL A 88 7.18 3.61 -3.83
N TRP A 89 6.10 3.88 -3.11
CA TRP A 89 4.87 3.11 -3.11
C TRP A 89 3.74 3.95 -3.66
N TYR A 90 2.87 3.33 -4.43
CA TYR A 90 1.72 3.97 -5.04
C TYR A 90 0.56 2.99 -5.06
N VAL A 91 -0.66 3.53 -5.07
CA VAL A 91 -1.85 2.72 -5.27
C VAL A 91 -2.28 2.75 -6.73
N HIS A 92 -2.67 1.61 -7.28
CA HIS A 92 -3.12 1.50 -8.66
C HIS A 92 -4.30 0.54 -8.77
N GLY A 93 -5.34 0.95 -9.49
CA GLY A 93 -6.53 0.12 -9.69
C GLY A 93 -7.79 0.95 -9.98
N LEU A 94 -8.92 0.27 -10.15
CA LEU A 94 -10.23 0.91 -10.24
C LEU A 94 -10.84 0.98 -8.83
N HIS A 95 -11.26 2.18 -8.44
CA HIS A 95 -12.02 2.61 -7.25
C HIS A 95 -12.81 1.52 -6.47
N PRO A 96 -13.00 1.64 -5.13
CA PRO A 96 -13.65 0.66 -4.23
C PRO A 96 -15.00 0.06 -4.66
N GLU A 97 -15.66 0.62 -5.67
CA GLU A 97 -16.85 0.04 -6.30
C GLU A 97 -16.61 -1.31 -7.01
N ASN A 98 -15.36 -1.67 -7.31
CA ASN A 98 -15.02 -2.96 -7.96
C ASN A 98 -14.64 -4.09 -6.99
N LEU A 99 -14.80 -3.87 -5.67
CA LEU A 99 -14.57 -4.88 -4.62
C LEU A 99 -15.85 -5.55 -4.11
N ARG A 100 -16.99 -5.38 -4.81
CA ARG A 100 -18.28 -6.01 -4.48
C ARG A 100 -18.52 -7.32 -5.22
#